data_AF-A0A6C9QJK6-F1
#
_entry.id   AF-A0A6C9QJK6-F1
#
_cell.length_a   1.000
_cell.length_b   1.000
_cell.length_c   1.000
_cell.angle_alpha   90.00
_cell.angle_beta   90.00
_cell.angle_gamma   90.00
#
_symmetry.space_group_name_H-M   'P 1'
#
loop_
_entity.id
_entity.type
_entity.pdbx_description
1 polymer ?
#
loop_
_entity_poly.entity_id
_entity_poly.type
_entity_poly.pdbx_seq_one_letter_code
_entity_poly.pdbx_strand_id
1 'polypeptide(L)' 'LPTPVIASYLDHRPPTTIKPVNAEVAALQQQTADLFYENRLMPKKVDIRQRIWQPTQLEGKQL' A
#
# COMPACT_ATOMS: atom_id res chain seq x y z
N LEU A 1 8.88 26.20 1.71
CA LEU A 1 9.38 25.90 0.34
C LEU A 1 8.92 27.02 -0.58
N PRO A 2 9.72 27.40 -1.59
CA PRO A 2 9.28 28.36 -2.59
C PRO A 2 7.99 27.89 -3.29
N THR A 3 7.05 28.79 -3.57
CA THR A 3 5.78 28.47 -4.24
C THR A 3 5.95 27.68 -5.55
N PRO A 4 6.93 27.97 -6.43
CA PRO A 4 7.18 27.17 -7.62
C PRO A 4 7.50 25.69 -7.34
N VAL A 5 8.15 25.41 -6.20
CA VAL A 5 8.48 24.04 -5.80
C VAL A 5 7.21 23.28 -5.40
N ILE A 6 6.27 23.95 -4.72
CA ILE A 6 4.99 23.34 -4.34
C ILE A 6 4.12 23.06 -5.56
N ALA A 7 4.06 23.98 -6.52
CA ALA A 7 3.33 23.78 -7.78
C ALA A 7 3.88 22.55 -8.52
N SER A 8 5.19 22.50 -8.74
CA SER A 8 5.84 21.35 -9.37
C SER A 8 5.57 20.04 -8.61
N TYR A 9 5.58 20.04 -7.27
CA TYR A 9 5.24 18.86 -6.49
C TYR A 9 3.81 18.36 -6.75
N LEU A 10 2.83 19.27 -6.81
CA LEU A 10 1.43 18.91 -7.05
C LEU A 10 1.20 18.42 -8.48
N ASP A 11 1.91 18.98 -9.47
CA ASP A 11 1.81 18.57 -10.87
C ASP A 11 2.29 17.13 -11.12
N HIS A 12 3.21 16.61 -10.30
CA HIS A 12 3.67 15.22 -10.38
C HIS A 12 2.72 14.20 -9.71
N ARG A 13 1.65 14.65 -9.05
CA ARG A 13 0.72 13.76 -8.37
C ARG A 13 -0.46 13.43 -9.28
N PRO A 14 -0.69 12.16 -9.64
CA PRO A 14 -1.94 11.78 -10.28
C PRO A 14 -3.12 12.01 -9.31
N PRO A 15 -4.36 12.16 -9.83
CA PRO A 15 -5.55 12.19 -8.98
C PRO A 15 -5.55 11.01 -8.00
N THR A 16 -5.58 11.32 -6.71
CA THR A 16 -5.39 10.32 -5.65
C THR A 16 -6.74 9.80 -5.15
N THR A 17 -6.91 8.47 -5.11
CA THR A 17 -8.05 7.81 -4.47
C THR A 17 -7.57 6.78 -3.45
N ILE A 18 -8.25 6.66 -2.31
CA ILE A 18 -8.02 5.60 -1.33
C ILE A 18 -9.10 4.53 -1.53
N LYS A 19 -8.70 3.27 -1.76
CA LYS A 19 -9.59 2.14 -2.07
C LYS A 19 -9.13 0.89 -1.30
N PRO A 20 -10.01 -0.09 -1.06
CA PRO A 20 -9.60 -1.40 -0.58
C PRO A 20 -8.54 -2.02 -1.51
N VAL A 21 -7.60 -2.75 -0.94
CA VAL A 21 -6.52 -3.37 -1.71
C VAL A 21 -7.08 -4.54 -2.53
N ASN A 22 -6.97 -4.45 -3.84
CA ASN A 22 -7.41 -5.50 -4.76
C ASN A 22 -6.33 -6.56 -4.98
N ALA A 23 -6.66 -7.63 -5.71
CA ALA A 23 -5.75 -8.75 -5.97
C ALA A 23 -4.51 -8.36 -6.78
N GLU A 24 -4.64 -7.41 -7.71
CA GLU A 24 -3.54 -6.91 -8.54
C GLU A 24 -2.51 -6.15 -7.71
N VAL A 25 -2.96 -5.19 -6.91
CA VAL A 25 -2.09 -4.42 -5.99
C VAL A 25 -1.43 -5.35 -4.97
N ALA A 26 -2.17 -6.34 -4.45
CA ALA A 26 -1.60 -7.35 -3.56
C ALA A 26 -0.47 -8.15 -4.23
N ALA A 27 -0.61 -8.50 -5.52
CA ALA A 27 0.42 -9.20 -6.27
C ALA A 27 1.65 -8.33 -6.52
N LEU A 28 1.47 -7.06 -6.91
CA LEU A 28 2.58 -6.11 -7.11
C LEU A 28 3.36 -5.85 -5.82
N GLN A 29 2.65 -5.75 -4.69
CA GLN A 29 3.29 -5.59 -3.39
C GLN A 29 4.02 -6.86 -2.95
N GLN A 30 3.48 -8.05 -3.25
CA GLN A 30 4.18 -9.32 -3.01
C GLN A 30 5.47 -9.41 -3.84
N GLN A 31 5.43 -9.03 -5.12
CA GLN A 31 6.62 -9.00 -5.98
C GLN A 31 7.70 -8.08 -5.40
N THR A 32 7.31 -6.91 -4.90
CA THR A 32 8.25 -6.00 -4.23
C THR A 32 8.84 -6.61 -2.95
N ALA A 33 8.00 -7.25 -2.12
CA ALA A 33 8.47 -7.92 -0.91
C ALA A 33 9.43 -9.08 -1.21
N ASP A 34 9.15 -9.86 -2.26
CA ASP A 34 10.01 -10.94 -2.73
C ASP A 34 11.34 -10.40 -3.24
N LEU A 35 11.32 -9.36 -4.09
CA LEU A 35 12.53 -8.70 -4.58
C LEU A 35 13.43 -8.21 -3.43
N PHE A 36 12.84 -7.60 -2.39
CA PHE A 36 13.59 -7.11 -1.24
C PHE A 36 14.20 -8.26 -0.42
N TYR A 37 13.49 -9.38 -0.30
CA TYR A 37 13.99 -10.55 0.40
C TYR A 37 15.14 -11.22 -0.38
N GLU A 38 14.98 -11.40 -1.69
CA GLU A 38 16.01 -11.97 -2.58
C GLU A 38 17.32 -11.17 -2.53
N ASN A 39 17.20 -9.84 -2.44
CA ASN A 39 18.33 -8.93 -2.34
C ASN A 39 18.82 -8.70 -0.90
N ARG A 40 18.31 -9.47 0.08
CA ARG A 40 18.67 -9.38 1.51
C ARG A 40 18.46 -7.99 2.13
N LEU A 41 17.58 -7.19 1.54
CA LEU A 41 17.11 -5.92 2.09
C LEU A 41 16.05 -6.14 3.18
N MET A 42 15.42 -7.31 3.18
CA MET A 42 14.58 -7.78 4.28
C MET A 42 15.07 -9.11 4.86
N PRO A 43 15.03 -9.27 6.20
CA PRO A 43 15.54 -10.47 6.85
C PRO A 43 14.60 -11.69 6.76
N LYS A 44 13.34 -11.50 6.34
CA LYS A 44 12.31 -12.55 6.31
C LYS A 44 11.41 -12.39 5.09
N LYS A 45 10.96 -13.52 4.54
CA LYS A 45 9.88 -13.55 3.56
C LYS A 45 8.55 -13.22 4.23
N VAL A 46 7.70 -12.47 3.54
CA VAL A 46 6.40 -12.03 4.03
C VAL A 46 5.32 -12.49 3.06
N ASP A 47 4.20 -12.98 3.58
CA ASP A 47 2.96 -13.17 2.81
C ASP A 47 2.10 -11.91 2.95
N ILE A 48 2.04 -11.11 1.88
CA ILE A 48 1.32 -9.83 1.85
C ILE A 48 -0.19 -10.03 1.94
N ARG A 49 -0.74 -11.12 1.38
CA ARG A 49 -2.20 -11.34 1.36
C ARG A 49 -2.75 -11.58 2.75
N GLN A 50 -1.97 -12.22 3.63
CA GLN A 50 -2.33 -12.40 5.04
C GLN A 50 -2.29 -11.12 5.87
N ARG A 51 -1.85 -9.99 5.31
CA ARG A 51 -1.76 -8.69 5.99
C ARG A 51 -2.76 -7.68 5.45
N ILE A 52 -3.44 -7.98 4.35
CA ILE A 52 -4.48 -7.13 3.79
C ILE A 52 -5.77 -7.33 4.60
N TRP A 53 -6.17 -6.30 5.32
CA TRP A 53 -7.51 -6.25 5.91
C TRP A 53 -8.56 -6.12 4.81
N GLN A 54 -9.61 -6.94 4.92
CA GLN A 54 -10.80 -6.83 4.09
C GLN A 54 -11.82 -5.94 4.79
N PRO A 55 -12.32 -4.87 4.15
CA PRO A 55 -13.27 -3.99 4.79
C PRO A 55 -14.50 -4.70 5.30
N THR A 56 -14.84 -4.49 6.57
CA THR A 56 -16.05 -4.99 7.20
C THR A 56 -16.88 -3.84 7.76
N GLN A 57 -18.19 -4.07 7.89
CA GLN A 57 -19.15 -3.12 8.49
C GLN A 57 -19.69 -3.67 9.82
N LEU A 58 -18.87 -4.41 10.55
CA LEU A 58 -19.29 -5.02 11.82
C LEU A 58 -19.46 -3.95 12.89
N GLU A 59 -20.70 -3.71 13.30
CA GLU A 59 -21.02 -2.89 14.45
C GLU A 59 -20.92 -3.72 15.73
N GLY A 60 -20.45 -3.09 16.82
CA GLY A 60 -20.39 -3.75 18.13
C GLY A 60 -21.80 -4.00 18.66
N LYS A 61 -22.22 -5.27 18.76
CA LYS A 61 -23.41 -5.61 19.55
C LYS A 61 -23.11 -5.32 21.02
N GLN A 62 -23.92 -4.46 21.65
CA GLN A 62 -23.95 -4.36 23.12
C GLN A 62 -24.25 -5.74 23.69
N LEU A 63 -23.36 -6.21 24.57
CA LEU A 63 -23.54 -7.42 25.39
C LEU A 63 -24.61 -7.18 26.45
#